data_AF-A0AAV0XWS3-F1
#
_entry.id   AF-A0AAV0XWS3-F1
#
_cell.length_a   1.000
_cell.length_b   1.000
_cell.length_c   1.000
_cell.angle_alpha   90.00
_cell.angle_beta   90.00
_cell.angle_gamma   90.00
#
_symmetry.space_group_name_H-M   'P 1'
#
loop_
_entity.id
_entity.type
_entity.pdbx_description
1 polymer ?
#
loop_
_entity_poly.entity_id
_entity_poly.type
_entity_poly.pdbx_seq_one_letter_code
_entity_poly.pdbx_strand_id
1 'polypeptide(L)' 'MNDVAYGNHFGYIPRTFDTRKKWRHCKTIGEVRDQGHCGSCWAFGTSSAFVDRLCIATDLDFNQLLSAEEITFCCHT' A
#
# COMPACT_ATOMS: atom_id res chain seq x y z
N MET A 1 -7.12 -14.43 -21.10
CA MET A 1 -7.59 -13.82 -19.85
C MET A 1 -8.89 -13.09 -20.14
N ASN A 2 -10.02 -13.76 -19.96
CA ASN A 2 -11.37 -13.20 -20.08
C ASN A 2 -11.99 -13.14 -18.69
N ASP A 3 -11.31 -12.45 -17.78
CA ASP A 3 -11.81 -12.20 -16.44
C ASP A 3 -12.80 -11.04 -16.51
N VAL A 4 -14.02 -11.24 -15.99
CA VAL A 4 -15.10 -10.24 -15.96
C VAL A 4 -14.68 -8.96 -15.21
N ALA A 5 -13.69 -9.07 -14.31
CA ALA A 5 -13.09 -7.94 -13.59
C ALA A 5 -12.22 -7.02 -14.48
N TYR A 6 -11.76 -7.50 -15.64
CA TYR A 6 -11.03 -6.73 -16.64
C TYR A 6 -11.91 -6.43 -17.86
N GLY A 7 -13.21 -6.25 -17.63
CA GLY A 7 -14.10 -5.63 -18.61
C GLY A 7 -13.53 -4.28 -19.08
N ASN A 8 -13.86 -3.87 -20.30
CA ASN A 8 -13.26 -2.74 -21.01
C ASN A 8 -13.51 -1.39 -20.28
N HIS A 9 -12.77 -1.10 -19.22
CA HIS A 9 -12.93 0.09 -18.34
C HIS A 9 -12.20 1.34 -18.88
N PHE A 10 -11.82 1.37 -20.15
CA PHE A 10 -11.02 2.44 -20.76
C PHE A 10 -11.68 3.84 -20.67
N GLY A 11 -12.98 3.94 -20.38
CA GLY A 11 -13.67 5.21 -20.10
C GLY A 11 -13.73 5.63 -18.61
N TYR A 12 -13.45 4.71 -17.67
CA TYR A 12 -13.58 4.94 -16.22
C TYR A 12 -12.25 5.15 -15.50
N ILE A 13 -11.13 4.79 -16.13
CA ILE A 13 -9.79 5.02 -15.56
C ILE A 13 -9.34 6.45 -15.91
N PRO A 14 -9.07 7.31 -14.93
CA PRO A 14 -8.66 8.68 -15.21
C PRO A 14 -7.27 8.73 -15.86
N ARG A 15 -7.03 9.70 -16.74
CA ARG A 15 -5.72 9.93 -17.40
C ARG A 15 -4.59 10.18 -16.40
N THR A 16 -4.91 10.71 -15.22
CA THR A 16 -3.97 10.94 -14.12
C THR A 16 -4.61 10.49 -12.82
N PHE A 17 -3.85 9.73 -12.02
CA PHE A 17 -4.28 9.29 -10.71
C PHE A 17 -3.11 9.40 -9.72
N ASP A 18 -3.39 9.93 -8.54
CA ASP A 18 -2.42 10.02 -7.45
C ASP A 18 -3.15 9.57 -6.18
N THR A 19 -2.73 8.42 -5.64
CA THR A 19 -3.30 7.79 -4.44
C THR A 19 -3.29 8.76 -3.26
N ARG A 20 -2.20 9.54 -3.11
CA ARG A 20 -2.03 10.55 -2.05
C ARG A 20 -3.07 11.67 -2.16
N LYS A 21 -3.52 11.98 -3.38
CA LYS A 21 -4.57 13.00 -3.61
C LYS A 21 -5.99 12.45 -3.47
N LYS A 22 -6.18 11.17 -3.72
CA LYS A 22 -7.50 10.51 -3.60
C LYS A 22 -7.84 10.22 -2.14
N TRP A 23 -6.87 9.75 -1.35
CA TRP A 23 -7.02 9.43 0.07
C TRP A 23 -6.09 10.31 0.91
N ARG A 24 -6.30 11.63 0.84
CA ARG A 24 -5.43 12.65 1.48
C ARG A 24 -5.31 12.53 2.99
N HIS A 25 -6.29 11.92 3.62
CA HIS A 25 -6.31 11.73 5.07
C HIS A 25 -5.57 10.46 5.51
N CYS A 26 -5.25 9.54 4.59
CA CYS A 26 -4.35 8.41 4.85
C CYS A 26 -2.90 8.87 4.74
N LYS A 27 -2.27 9.09 5.89
CA LYS A 27 -0.95 9.71 6.01
C LYS A 27 0.15 8.81 5.43
N THR A 28 -0.06 7.50 5.52
CA THR A 28 0.91 6.46 5.14
C THR A 28 1.19 6.39 3.64
N ILE A 29 0.22 6.77 2.78
CA ILE A 29 0.30 6.60 1.31
C ILE A 29 1.43 7.42 0.68
N GLY A 30 1.87 8.49 1.35
CA GLY A 30 2.97 9.33 0.91
C GLY A 30 4.26 9.16 1.70
N GLU A 31 4.29 8.25 2.69
CA GLU A 31 5.40 8.14 3.63
C GLU A 31 6.54 7.33 3.02
N VAL A 32 7.70 7.98 2.86
CA VAL A 32 8.92 7.34 2.35
C VAL A 32 9.67 6.73 3.52
N ARG A 33 9.90 5.41 3.46
CA ARG A 33 10.60 4.65 4.51
C ARG A 33 11.99 4.23 4.01
N ASP A 34 12.95 4.15 4.92
CA ASP A 34 14.31 3.70 4.65
C ASP A 34 14.51 2.26 5.16
N GLN A 35 14.87 1.35 4.27
CA GLN A 35 15.14 -0.06 4.60
C GLN A 35 16.55 -0.30 5.18
N GLY A 36 17.40 0.73 5.17
CA GLY A 36 18.80 0.65 5.57
C GLY A 36 19.63 -0.26 4.65
N HIS A 37 20.77 -0.74 5.17
CA HIS A 37 21.65 -1.66 4.45
C HIS A 37 21.22 -3.12 4.60
N CYS A 38 19.97 -3.41 4.27
CA CYS A 38 19.35 -4.73 4.38
C CYS A 38 18.58 -5.08 3.10
N GLY A 39 18.56 -6.35 2.71
CA GLY A 39 17.73 -6.86 1.60
C GLY A 39 16.23 -6.97 1.93
N SER A 40 15.70 -6.07 2.76
CA SER A 40 14.34 -6.11 3.32
C SER A 40 13.31 -5.34 2.49
N CYS A 41 13.64 -4.94 1.25
CA CYS A 41 12.74 -4.18 0.38
C CYS A 41 11.37 -4.86 0.18
N TRP A 42 11.33 -6.20 0.16
CA TRP A 42 10.11 -6.99 0.05
C TRP A 42 9.16 -6.76 1.24
N ALA A 43 9.70 -6.64 2.45
CA ALA A 43 8.94 -6.40 3.67
C ALA A 43 8.50 -4.93 3.76
N PHE A 44 9.38 -4.00 3.39
CA PHE A 44 9.06 -2.56 3.36
C PHE A 44 7.99 -2.24 2.31
N GLY A 45 8.10 -2.77 1.09
CA GLY A 45 7.09 -2.57 0.05
C GLY A 45 5.74 -3.17 0.43
N THR A 46 5.74 -4.37 1.01
CA THR A 46 4.51 -5.05 1.44
C THR A 46 3.84 -4.34 2.61
N SER A 47 4.59 -4.02 3.68
CA SER A 47 4.03 -3.34 4.85
C SER A 47 3.49 -1.95 4.50
N SER A 48 4.20 -1.17 3.67
CA SER A 48 3.72 0.15 3.22
C SER A 48 2.40 0.06 2.45
N ALA A 49 2.33 -0.82 1.43
CA ALA A 49 1.08 -1.00 0.68
C ALA A 49 -0.05 -1.57 1.55
N PHE A 50 0.27 -2.39 2.55
CA PHE A 50 -0.73 -2.95 3.46
C PHE A 50 -1.33 -1.88 4.37
N VAL A 51 -0.52 -1.03 5.00
CA VAL A 51 -1.06 0.06 5.85
C VAL A 51 -1.88 1.06 5.07
N ASP A 52 -1.50 1.35 3.83
CA ASP A 52 -2.27 2.21 2.93
C ASP A 52 -3.67 1.65 2.68
N ARG A 53 -3.72 0.35 2.34
CA ARG A 53 -4.99 -0.36 2.12
C ARG A 53 -5.80 -0.47 3.38
N LEU A 54 -5.16 -0.68 4.53
CA LEU A 54 -5.83 -0.76 5.81
C LEU A 54 -6.51 0.58 6.13
N CYS A 55 -5.80 1.70 5.99
CA CYS A 55 -6.38 3.03 6.15
C CYS A 55 -7.57 3.30 5.22
N ILE A 56 -7.47 2.89 3.96
CA ILE A 56 -8.55 3.04 2.98
C ILE A 56 -9.76 2.17 3.36
N ALA A 57 -9.52 0.91 3.74
CA ALA A 57 -10.57 -0.05 4.02
C ALA A 57 -11.30 0.22 5.33
N THR A 58 -10.62 0.82 6.31
CA THR A 58 -11.17 1.12 7.63
C THR A 58 -11.67 2.55 7.77
N ASP A 59 -11.76 3.31 6.67
CA ASP A 59 -12.14 4.73 6.67
C ASP A 59 -11.41 5.55 7.74
N LEU A 60 -10.07 5.52 7.68
CA LEU A 60 -9.15 6.24 8.57
C LEU A 60 -9.01 5.71 10.02
N ASP A 61 -9.79 4.71 10.45
CA ASP A 61 -9.69 4.15 11.81
C ASP A 61 -8.27 3.64 12.12
N PHE A 62 -7.63 3.01 11.14
CA PHE A 62 -6.20 2.69 11.19
C PHE A 62 -5.40 3.60 10.27
N ASN A 63 -4.49 4.40 10.81
CA ASN A 63 -3.70 5.37 10.05
C ASN A 63 -2.31 5.56 10.65
N GLN A 64 -1.62 4.43 10.79
CA GLN A 64 -0.31 4.29 11.42
C GLN A 64 0.54 3.31 10.60
N LEU A 65 1.85 3.31 10.85
CA LEU A 65 2.75 2.33 10.24
C LEU A 65 2.68 0.98 10.97
N LEU A 66 2.84 -0.09 10.20
CA LEU A 66 3.11 -1.42 10.70
C LEU A 66 4.63 -1.68 10.66
N SER A 67 5.09 -2.51 11.59
CA SER A 67 6.49 -2.91 11.64
C SER A 67 6.87 -3.68 10.38
N ALA A 68 7.84 -3.14 9.64
CA ALA A 68 8.43 -3.85 8.52
C ALA A 68 9.39 -4.93 9.02
N GLU A 69 9.94 -4.73 10.22
CA GLU A 69 10.87 -5.59 10.93
C GLU A 69 10.18 -6.90 11.36
N GLU A 70 8.95 -6.84 11.86
CA GLU A 70 8.16 -8.03 12.18
C GLU A 70 8.00 -8.93 10.95
N ILE A 71 7.63 -8.35 9.80
CA ILE A 71 7.55 -9.11 8.55
C ILE A 71 8.93 -9.63 8.15
N THR A 72 10.00 -8.85 8.34
CA THR A 72 11.36 -9.22 7.95
C THR A 72 11.92 -10.37 8.78
N PHE A 73 11.68 -10.38 10.09
CA PHE A 73 12.38 -11.24 11.04
C PHE A 73 11.52 -12.29 11.72
N CYS A 74 10.19 -12.24 11.58
CA CYS A 74 9.29 -13.22 12.18
C CYS A 74 8.50 -14.01 11.12
N CYS A 75 8.63 -13.66 9.84
CA CYS A 75 8.07 -14.45 8.74
C CYS A 75 8.98 -15.66 8.45
N HIS A 76 8.72 -16.74 9.16
CA HIS A 76 9.39 -18.03 9.01
C HIS A 76 8.36 -19.13 8.74
N THR A 77 8.82 -20.24 8.15
CA THR A 77 8.01 -21.44 7.83
C THR A 77 7.68 -22.28 9.04
#